data_AF-A0A3B0W060-F1
#
_entry.id   AF-A0A3B0W060-F1
#
_cell.length_a   1.000
_cell.length_b   1.000
_cell.length_c   1.000
_cell.angle_alpha   90.00
_cell.angle_beta   90.00
_cell.angle_gamma   90.00
#
_symmetry.space_group_name_H-M   'P 1'
#
loop_
_entity.id
_entity.type
_entity.pdbx_description
1 polymer ?
#
loop_
_entity_poly.entity_id
_entity_poly.type
_entity_poly.pdbx_seq_one_letter_code
_entity_poly.pdbx_strand_id
1 'polypeptide(L)'
;MGLRQKFNLILIACLLLGFFAIYWFHKSTVLLKTEMNLTRQAEITFQITESIRTYNEDEVAPLVNESNEGFRPQTVGSYAASQVMSDVLKTMPSLHYKVAIDQSTIALYKPNIWQQNIINQFKNTPGLPLLTNTIADVQGRFLVYAKPIIDK
;
A
#
# COMPACT_ATOMS: atom_id res chain seq x y z
N MET A 1 25.69 -45.50 -30.74
CA MET A 1 25.00 -44.19 -30.83
C MET A 1 25.48 -43.47 -32.08
N GLY A 2 24.59 -43.24 -33.05
CA GLY A 2 24.96 -42.54 -34.29
C GLY A 2 25.31 -41.06 -34.05
N LEU A 3 26.14 -40.47 -34.90
CA LEU A 3 26.58 -39.06 -34.80
C LEU A 3 25.40 -38.08 -34.58
N ARG A 4 24.26 -38.38 -35.23
CA ARG A 4 23.01 -37.60 -35.13
C ARG A 4 22.44 -37.55 -33.71
N GLN A 5 22.51 -38.65 -32.95
CA GLN A 5 22.04 -38.66 -31.55
C GLN A 5 22.93 -37.80 -30.65
N LYS A 6 24.26 -37.88 -30.82
CA LYS A 6 25.21 -37.08 -30.03
C LYS A 6 25.02 -35.58 -30.30
N PHE A 7 24.84 -35.20 -31.56
CA PHE A 7 24.60 -33.81 -31.96
C PHE A 7 23.30 -33.26 -31.38
N ASN A 8 22.21 -34.03 -31.44
CA ASN A 8 20.93 -33.63 -30.84
C ASN A 8 21.01 -33.47 -29.31
N LEU A 9 21.76 -34.34 -28.64
CA LEU A 9 21.97 -34.26 -27.19
C LEU A 9 22.69 -32.98 -26.78
N ILE A 10 23.72 -32.59 -27.54
CA ILE A 10 24.45 -31.33 -27.31
C ILE A 10 23.53 -30.12 -27.54
N LEU A 11 22.71 -30.14 -28.59
CA LEU A 11 21.74 -29.07 -28.85
C LEU A 11 20.72 -28.93 -27.71
N ILE A 12 20.17 -30.04 -27.22
CA ILE A 12 19.24 -30.02 -26.07
C ILE A 12 19.93 -29.49 -24.81
N ALA A 13 21.15 -29.93 -24.53
CA ALA A 13 21.91 -29.45 -23.37
C ALA A 13 22.18 -27.94 -23.44
N CYS A 14 22.56 -27.44 -24.61
CA CYS A 14 22.79 -26.01 -24.84
C CYS A 14 21.48 -25.20 -24.69
N LEU A 15 20.37 -25.71 -25.22
CA LEU A 15 19.05 -25.11 -25.08
C LEU A 15 18.61 -25.01 -23.61
N LEU A 16 18.77 -26.10 -22.85
CA LEU A 16 18.42 -26.14 -21.43
C LEU A 16 19.29 -25.18 -20.60
N LEU A 17 20.59 -25.09 -20.89
CA LEU A 17 21.47 -24.12 -20.26
C LEU A 17 21.05 -22.68 -20.56
N GLY A 18 20.65 -22.39 -21.81
CA GLY A 18 20.12 -21.09 -22.20
C GLY A 18 18.85 -20.73 -21.43
N PHE A 19 17.87 -21.64 -21.38
CA PHE A 19 16.65 -21.44 -20.60
C PHE A 19 16.91 -21.27 -19.11
N PHE A 20 17.85 -22.03 -18.54
CA PHE A 20 18.21 -21.90 -17.14
C PHE A 20 18.83 -20.54 -16.83
N ALA A 21 19.74 -20.05 -17.67
CA ALA A 21 20.34 -18.73 -17.52
C ALA A 21 19.30 -17.61 -17.61
N ILE A 22 18.38 -17.69 -18.58
CA ILE A 22 17.29 -16.73 -18.74
C ILE A 22 16.35 -16.76 -17.53
N TYR A 23 15.92 -17.95 -17.08
CA TYR A 23 15.05 -18.12 -15.93
C TYR A 23 15.66 -17.52 -14.66
N TRP A 24 16.95 -17.79 -14.41
CA TRP A 24 17.66 -17.28 -13.26
C TRP A 24 17.73 -15.75 -13.25
N PHE A 25 18.07 -15.15 -14.39
CA PHE A 25 18.15 -13.70 -14.54
C PHE A 25 16.79 -13.00 -14.44
N HIS A 26 15.75 -13.64 -14.99
CA HIS A 26 14.39 -13.10 -14.95
C HIS A 26 13.79 -13.12 -13.54
N LYS A 27 14.15 -14.12 -12.73
CA LYS A 27 13.64 -14.25 -11.36
C LYS A 27 14.15 -13.15 -10.43
N SER A 28 15.42 -12.76 -10.53
CA SER A 28 16.01 -11.74 -9.64
C SER A 28 15.56 -10.32 -9.98
N THR A 29 15.41 -10.01 -11.27
CA THR A 29 15.09 -8.66 -11.73
C THR A 29 13.60 -8.29 -11.57
N VAL A 30 12.69 -9.26 -11.68
CA VAL A 30 11.25 -9.01 -11.54
C VAL A 30 10.86 -8.70 -10.10
N LEU A 31 11.41 -9.43 -9.13
CA LEU A 31 11.04 -9.27 -7.73
C LEU A 31 11.42 -7.88 -7.18
N LEU A 32 12.67 -7.45 -7.41
CA LEU A 32 13.15 -6.14 -6.96
C LEU A 32 12.38 -4.98 -7.59
N LYS A 33 12.09 -5.07 -8.89
CA LYS A 33 11.30 -4.03 -9.58
C LYS A 33 9.87 -3.97 -9.06
N THR A 34 9.30 -5.11 -8.66
CA THR A 34 7.92 -5.17 -8.17
C THR A 34 7.80 -4.47 -6.82
N GLU A 35 8.69 -4.77 -5.87
CA GLU A 35 8.65 -4.15 -4.53
C GLU A 35 8.84 -2.63 -4.59
N MET A 36 9.81 -2.16 -5.39
CA MET A 36 10.05 -0.73 -5.57
C MET A 36 8.84 -0.02 -6.20
N ASN A 37 8.23 -0.62 -7.23
CA ASN A 37 7.06 -0.03 -7.88
C ASN A 37 5.85 0.01 -6.94
N LEU A 38 5.61 -1.06 -6.16
CA LEU A 38 4.52 -1.10 -5.19
C LEU A 38 4.72 -0.07 -4.08
N THR A 39 5.94 0.06 -3.57
CA THR A 39 6.26 1.04 -2.52
C THR A 39 6.03 2.45 -3.03
N ARG A 40 6.53 2.77 -4.24
CA ARG A 40 6.32 4.08 -4.87
C ARG A 40 4.84 4.37 -5.11
N GLN A 41 4.07 3.37 -5.54
CA GLN A 41 2.62 3.53 -5.75
C GLN A 41 1.88 3.76 -4.43
N ALA A 42 2.26 3.06 -3.37
CA ALA A 42 1.70 3.25 -2.04
C ALA A 42 2.04 4.64 -1.48
N GLU A 43 3.28 5.10 -1.67
CA GLU A 43 3.72 6.44 -1.28
C GLU A 43 2.94 7.53 -2.03
N ILE A 44 2.82 7.44 -3.36
CA ILE A 44 2.05 8.41 -4.16
C ILE A 44 0.59 8.45 -3.69
N THR A 45 -0.02 7.29 -3.51
CA THR A 45 -1.40 7.19 -2.99
C THR A 45 -1.51 7.88 -1.63
N PHE A 46 -0.59 7.61 -0.71
CA PHE A 46 -0.59 8.23 0.60
C PHE A 46 -0.45 9.75 0.50
N GLN A 47 0.48 10.26 -0.31
CA GLN A 47 0.71 11.69 -0.48
C GLN A 47 -0.51 12.41 -1.07
N ILE A 48 -1.19 11.79 -2.04
CA ILE A 48 -2.45 12.31 -2.57
C ILE A 48 -3.51 12.39 -1.46
N THR A 49 -3.62 11.32 -0.66
CA THR A 49 -4.57 11.25 0.45
C THR A 49 -4.30 12.32 1.51
N GLU A 50 -3.03 12.53 1.85
CA GLU A 50 -2.60 13.57 2.78
C GLU A 50 -2.91 14.96 2.21
N SER A 51 -2.61 15.19 0.93
CA SER A 51 -2.89 16.45 0.26
C SER A 51 -4.39 16.79 0.29
N ILE A 52 -5.26 15.78 0.12
CA ILE A 52 -6.71 15.96 0.25
C ILE A 52 -7.09 16.35 1.68
N ARG A 53 -6.49 15.70 2.69
CA ARG A 53 -6.73 16.03 4.10
C ARG A 53 -6.31 17.47 4.40
N THR A 54 -5.09 17.84 4.06
CA THR A 54 -4.54 19.19 4.26
C THR A 54 -5.36 20.24 3.53
N TYR A 55 -5.70 20.03 2.25
CA TYR A 55 -6.55 20.95 1.50
C TYR A 55 -7.94 21.12 2.16
N ASN A 56 -8.52 20.03 2.65
CA ASN A 56 -9.81 20.11 3.33
C ASN A 56 -9.73 20.89 4.65
N GLU A 57 -8.70 20.64 5.45
CA GLU A 57 -8.49 21.30 6.75
C GLU A 57 -8.15 22.78 6.60
N ASP A 58 -7.29 23.12 5.64
CA ASP A 58 -6.77 24.49 5.47
C ASP A 58 -7.75 25.40 4.71
N GLU A 59 -8.45 24.87 3.69
CA GLU A 59 -9.25 25.69 2.76
C GLU A 59 -10.76 25.43 2.88
N VAL A 60 -11.19 24.18 3.02
CA VAL A 60 -12.63 23.83 2.96
C VAL A 60 -13.31 23.97 4.32
N ALA A 61 -12.69 23.46 5.38
CA ALA A 61 -13.26 23.44 6.72
C ALA A 61 -13.57 24.84 7.26
N PRO A 62 -12.70 25.86 7.11
CA PRO A 62 -12.98 27.22 7.58
C PRO A 62 -14.23 27.82 6.91
N LEU A 63 -14.36 27.68 5.59
CA LEU A 63 -15.48 28.23 4.81
C LEU A 63 -16.83 27.62 5.22
N VAL A 64 -16.84 26.34 5.57
CA VAL A 64 -18.06 25.65 6.00
C VAL A 64 -18.39 25.97 7.46
N ASN A 65 -17.38 26.12 8.33
CA ASN A 65 -17.59 26.45 9.74
C ASN A 65 -18.18 27.86 9.95
N GLU A 66 -17.91 28.80 9.04
CA GLU A 66 -18.51 30.15 9.06
C GLU A 66 -20.03 30.16 8.88
N SER A 67 -20.61 29.09 8.31
CA SER A 67 -22.04 29.01 7.99
C SER A 67 -22.98 28.77 9.19
N ASN A 68 -22.46 28.47 10.39
CA ASN A 68 -23.24 28.18 11.63
C ASN A 68 -24.29 27.03 11.51
N GLU A 69 -24.24 26.19 10.47
CA GLU A 69 -25.26 25.14 10.22
C GLU A 69 -25.03 23.82 11.00
N GLY A 70 -24.25 23.83 12.07
CA GLY A 70 -23.93 22.64 12.86
C GLY A 70 -22.84 21.75 12.24
N PHE A 71 -22.53 20.63 12.92
CA PHE A 71 -21.44 19.76 12.52
C PHE A 71 -21.69 19.06 11.17
N ARG A 72 -20.76 19.19 10.24
CA ARG A 72 -20.76 18.53 8.93
C ARG A 72 -19.51 17.64 8.80
N PRO A 73 -19.64 16.31 8.61
CA PRO A 73 -18.48 15.43 8.48
C PRO A 73 -17.49 15.84 7.40
N GLN A 74 -17.95 16.54 6.36
CA GLN A 74 -17.14 17.06 5.26
C GLN A 74 -16.08 18.09 5.67
N THR A 75 -16.16 18.66 6.89
CA THR A 75 -15.13 19.54 7.44
C THR A 75 -14.00 18.78 8.13
N VAL A 76 -14.14 17.47 8.31
CA VAL A 76 -13.09 16.62 8.89
C VAL A 76 -12.24 16.07 7.75
N GLY A 77 -10.98 16.49 7.67
CA GLY A 77 -10.09 16.09 6.57
C GLY A 77 -9.94 14.57 6.42
N SER A 78 -9.92 13.84 7.54
CA SER A 78 -9.89 12.37 7.52
C SER A 78 -11.16 11.73 6.93
N TYR A 79 -12.33 12.37 7.07
CA TYR A 79 -13.56 11.94 6.41
C TYR A 79 -13.49 12.23 4.91
N ALA A 80 -13.08 13.43 4.50
CA ALA A 80 -12.94 13.81 3.10
C ALA A 80 -11.96 12.89 2.35
N ALA A 81 -10.78 12.65 2.93
CA ALA A 81 -9.77 11.75 2.38
C ALA A 81 -10.30 10.31 2.24
N SER A 82 -11.00 9.80 3.25
CA SER A 82 -11.59 8.45 3.21
C SER A 82 -12.68 8.34 2.14
N GLN A 83 -13.50 9.36 1.96
CA GLN A 83 -14.56 9.38 0.96
C GLN A 83 -13.99 9.41 -0.46
N VAL A 84 -13.03 10.30 -0.74
CA VAL A 84 -12.36 10.35 -2.04
C VAL A 84 -11.66 9.03 -2.35
N MET A 85 -10.97 8.47 -1.35
CA MET A 85 -10.29 7.18 -1.56
C MET A 85 -11.28 6.05 -1.79
N SER A 86 -12.44 6.04 -1.12
CA SER A 86 -13.50 5.07 -1.41
C SER A 86 -13.93 5.08 -2.87
N ASP A 87 -13.97 6.25 -3.51
CA ASP A 87 -14.27 6.38 -4.94
C ASP A 87 -13.12 5.91 -5.83
N VAL A 88 -11.88 6.25 -5.49
CA VAL A 88 -10.68 5.77 -6.20
C VAL A 88 -10.61 4.23 -6.21
N LEU A 89 -10.87 3.61 -5.05
CA LEU A 89 -10.82 2.16 -4.87
C LEU A 89 -11.82 1.39 -5.74
N LYS A 90 -12.91 2.02 -6.18
CA LYS A 90 -13.86 1.41 -7.14
C LYS A 90 -13.20 1.17 -8.50
N THR A 91 -12.26 2.03 -8.90
CA THR A 91 -11.51 1.92 -10.16
C THR A 91 -10.19 1.18 -10.01
N MET A 92 -9.64 1.12 -8.79
CA MET A 92 -8.36 0.50 -8.46
C MET A 92 -8.51 -0.56 -7.35
N PRO A 93 -9.10 -1.73 -7.64
CA PRO A 93 -9.43 -2.74 -6.62
C PRO A 93 -8.22 -3.44 -5.99
N SER A 94 -7.03 -3.35 -6.59
CA SER A 94 -5.79 -3.88 -6.01
C SER A 94 -5.21 -3.00 -4.90
N LEU A 95 -5.67 -1.75 -4.81
CA LEU A 95 -5.27 -0.81 -3.79
C LEU A 95 -6.19 -0.98 -2.59
N HIS A 96 -5.64 -0.82 -1.39
CA HIS A 96 -6.42 -0.82 -0.16
C HIS A 96 -5.98 0.35 0.70
N TYR A 97 -6.95 1.13 1.16
CA TYR A 97 -6.73 2.23 2.08
C TYR A 97 -7.66 2.09 3.27
N LYS A 98 -7.12 2.29 4.47
CA LYS A 98 -7.89 2.32 5.70
C LYS A 98 -7.19 3.17 6.75
N VAL A 99 -7.96 4.04 7.39
CA VAL A 99 -7.56 4.71 8.63
C VAL A 99 -7.84 3.77 9.80
N ALA A 100 -6.83 3.53 10.64
CA ALA A 100 -6.95 2.70 11.84
C ALA A 100 -6.59 3.54 13.06
N ILE A 101 -7.53 3.64 14.00
CA ILE A 101 -7.40 4.47 15.21
C ILE A 101 -7.42 3.54 16.41
N ASP A 102 -6.44 3.69 17.29
CA ASP A 102 -6.36 2.91 18.53
C ASP A 102 -7.62 3.13 19.37
N GLN A 103 -8.22 2.04 19.86
CA GLN A 103 -9.42 2.08 20.71
C GLN A 103 -10.64 2.83 20.12
N SER A 104 -10.76 2.96 18.79
CA SER A 104 -11.92 3.60 18.15
C SER A 104 -13.25 2.97 18.55
N THR A 105 -14.23 3.82 18.88
CA THR A 105 -15.64 3.44 19.10
C THR A 105 -16.37 3.18 17.76
N ILE A 106 -15.89 3.78 16.67
CA ILE A 106 -16.44 3.60 15.32
C ILE A 106 -15.84 2.33 14.71
N ALA A 107 -16.70 1.39 14.32
CA ALA A 107 -16.31 0.09 13.75
C ALA A 107 -15.44 0.23 12.49
N LEU A 108 -15.70 1.25 11.66
CA LEU A 108 -14.93 1.53 10.44
C LEU A 108 -13.43 1.75 10.72
N TYR A 109 -13.10 2.47 11.80
CA TYR A 109 -11.73 2.81 12.16
C TYR A 109 -11.09 1.80 13.12
N LYS A 110 -11.84 0.79 13.55
CA LYS A 110 -11.35 -0.22 14.48
C LYS A 110 -10.26 -1.06 13.79
N PRO A 111 -9.06 -1.17 14.38
CA PRO A 111 -7.99 -1.99 13.83
C PRO A 111 -8.32 -3.47 13.95
N ASN A 112 -7.91 -4.25 12.96
CA ASN A 112 -7.77 -5.70 13.10
C ASN A 112 -6.45 -6.05 13.83
N ILE A 113 -6.19 -7.35 14.03
CA ILE A 113 -5.04 -7.83 14.81
C ILE A 113 -3.70 -7.29 14.28
N TRP A 114 -3.45 -7.38 12.97
CA TRP A 114 -2.18 -6.91 12.41
C TRP A 114 -2.08 -5.38 12.37
N GLN A 115 -3.19 -4.67 12.16
CA GLN A 115 -3.26 -3.21 12.25
C GLN A 115 -2.93 -2.73 13.67
N GLN A 116 -3.44 -3.42 14.69
CA GLN A 116 -3.12 -3.11 16.08
C GLN A 116 -1.62 -3.30 16.36
N ASN A 117 -0.99 -4.32 15.78
CA ASN A 117 0.45 -4.53 15.92
C ASN A 117 1.28 -3.38 15.31
N ILE A 118 0.81 -2.80 14.20
CA ILE A 118 1.44 -1.62 13.59
C ILE A 118 1.27 -0.39 14.49
N ILE A 119 0.06 -0.17 15.00
CA ILE A 119 -0.22 0.92 15.95
C ILE A 119 0.69 0.80 17.17
N ASN A 120 0.80 -0.39 17.75
CA ASN A 120 1.66 -0.64 18.90
C ASN A 120 3.14 -0.35 18.60
N GLN A 121 3.63 -0.66 17.39
CA GLN A 121 4.99 -0.33 16.98
C GLN A 121 5.23 1.18 16.90
N PHE A 122 4.28 1.94 16.35
CA PHE A 122 4.35 3.41 16.36
C PHE A 122 4.32 3.98 17.78
N LYS A 123 3.48 3.42 18.67
CA LYS A 123 3.42 3.84 20.08
C LYS A 123 4.73 3.54 20.82
N ASN A 124 5.33 2.40 20.56
CA ASN A 124 6.58 1.97 21.20
C ASN A 124 7.83 2.66 20.64
N THR A 125 7.74 3.25 19.44
CA THR A 125 8.86 3.94 18.77
C THR A 125 8.45 5.36 18.37
N PRO A 126 8.40 6.31 19.34
CA PRO A 126 8.06 7.69 19.05
C PRO A 126 9.01 8.27 17.99
N GLY A 127 8.45 8.95 16.99
CA GLY A 127 9.22 9.53 15.89
C GLY A 127 9.47 8.59 14.70
N LEU A 128 9.00 7.34 14.73
CA LEU A 128 9.04 6.46 13.56
C LEU A 128 8.10 7.00 12.45
N PRO A 129 8.63 7.46 11.29
CA PRO A 129 7.82 8.18 10.31
C PRO A 129 7.04 7.25 9.37
N LEU A 130 7.48 6.00 9.22
CA LEU A 130 6.97 5.05 8.25
C LEU A 130 7.21 3.63 8.76
N LEU A 131 6.23 2.76 8.57
CA LEU A 131 6.36 1.33 8.74
C LEU A 131 5.92 0.64 7.45
N THR A 132 6.84 -0.12 6.86
CA THR A 132 6.56 -0.99 5.72
C THR A 132 6.64 -2.44 6.13
N ASN A 133 5.64 -3.23 5.80
CA ASN A 133 5.63 -4.66 6.08
C ASN A 133 4.91 -5.42 4.96
N THR A 134 5.15 -6.71 4.82
CA THR A 134 4.41 -7.57 3.91
C THR A 134 3.51 -8.49 4.71
N ILE A 135 2.20 -8.40 4.50
CA ILE A 135 1.21 -9.29 5.14
C ILE A 135 0.72 -10.32 4.13
N ALA A 136 0.51 -11.55 4.60
CA ALA A 136 -0.22 -12.57 3.85
C ALA A 136 -1.65 -12.64 4.39
N ASP A 137 -2.62 -12.50 3.50
CA ASP A 137 -4.04 -12.65 3.77
C ASP A 137 -4.63 -13.70 2.81
N VAL A 138 -5.89 -14.11 3.02
CA VAL A 138 -6.61 -15.09 2.19
C VAL A 138 -6.61 -14.70 0.71
N GLN A 139 -6.55 -13.41 0.41
CA GLN A 139 -6.53 -12.82 -0.92
C GLN A 139 -5.12 -12.75 -1.56
N GLY A 140 -4.05 -12.98 -0.80
CA GLY A 140 -2.67 -12.93 -1.30
C GLY A 140 -1.70 -12.19 -0.39
N ARG A 141 -0.53 -11.83 -0.94
CA ARG A 141 0.49 -11.03 -0.24
C ARG A 141 0.34 -9.56 -0.58
N PHE A 142 0.29 -8.72 0.46
CA PHE A 142 0.13 -7.28 0.33
C PHE A 142 1.30 -6.55 0.96
N LEU A 143 1.80 -5.53 0.26
CA LEU A 143 2.68 -4.54 0.84
C LEU A 143 1.84 -3.56 1.67
N VAL A 144 2.16 -3.44 2.94
CA VAL A 144 1.61 -2.46 3.86
C VAL A 144 2.54 -1.26 3.89
N TYR A 145 1.97 -0.08 3.66
CA TYR A 145 2.62 1.21 3.82
C TYR A 145 1.83 2.00 4.86
N ALA A 146 2.35 2.10 6.08
CA ALA A 146 1.66 2.74 7.19
C ALA A 146 2.43 3.95 7.70
N LYS A 147 1.72 5.05 7.95
CA LYS A 147 2.26 6.25 8.59
C LYS A 147 1.41 6.62 9.81
N PRO A 148 2.01 7.14 10.88
CA PRO A 148 1.25 7.62 12.03
C PRO A 148 0.48 8.89 11.65
N ILE A 149 -0.75 9.01 12.14
CA ILE A 149 -1.50 10.26 12.10
C ILE A 149 -1.26 10.92 13.46
N ILE A 150 -0.71 12.12 13.44
CA ILE A 150 -0.45 12.92 14.62
C ILE A 150 -1.36 14.13 14.50
N ASP A 151 -2.37 14.23 15.37
CA ASP A 151 -3.13 15.47 15.51
C ASP A 151 -2.16 16.55 16.01
N LYS A 152 -2.14 17.69 15.30
CA LYS A 152 -1.31 18.85 15.65
C LYS A 152 -1.91 19.63 16.81
#